data_AF-A0AAF0KGJ3-F1
#
_entry.id   AF-A0AAF0KGJ3-F1
#
_cell.length_a   1.000
_cell.length_b   1.000
_cell.length_c   1.000
_cell.angle_alpha   90.00
_cell.angle_beta   90.00
_cell.angle_gamma   90.00
#
_symmetry.space_group_name_H-M   'P 1'
#
loop_
_entity.id
_entity.type
_entity.pdbx_description
1 polymer ?
#
loop_
_entity_poly.entity_id
_entity_poly.type
_entity_poly.pdbx_seq_one_letter_code
_entity_poly.pdbx_strand_id
1 'polypeptide(L)'
;MTSRITNIIKVADKKCLSLIQQEPEGNTISHRNMRMLWTICQGLVSRPKPLKPTVPLIIEEGIAKYGEEIFPMRSTIYNDYPDIPRIWREAHVSIMDIKSIDPMSRKDVDKIDTSIMSEGDRYNFLEIRRLLEETEQQNAALRAIVRRTGPDEESPRLDAIVDGLNVWVDRMDRLGFGLDEVSLHVTGKTRPGTIIMDADLFKDIKTYVDDQLQSRKSRRSTDG
;
A
#
# COMPACT_ATOMS: atom_id res chain seq x y z
N MET A 1 -2.14 -0.40 -33.58
CA MET A 1 -2.35 -0.36 -32.12
C MET A 1 -3.17 -1.59 -31.70
N THR A 2 -2.56 -2.78 -31.66
CA THR A 2 -3.03 -3.83 -30.75
C THR A 2 -2.96 -3.22 -29.36
N SER A 3 -4.14 -2.80 -28.87
CA SER A 3 -4.26 -1.68 -27.94
C SER A 3 -3.49 -1.95 -26.64
N ARG A 4 -2.78 -0.96 -26.10
CA ARG A 4 -2.16 -1.05 -24.77
C ARG A 4 -3.17 -1.51 -23.71
N ILE A 5 -4.45 -1.17 -23.91
CA ILE A 5 -5.60 -1.66 -23.12
C ILE A 5 -5.72 -3.19 -23.19
N THR A 6 -5.61 -3.79 -24.38
CA THR A 6 -5.64 -5.24 -24.57
C THR A 6 -4.50 -5.94 -23.82
N ASN A 7 -3.31 -5.32 -23.77
CA ASN A 7 -2.19 -5.86 -23.00
C ASN A 7 -2.46 -5.81 -21.49
N ILE A 8 -3.06 -4.72 -20.98
CA ILE A 8 -3.46 -4.63 -19.57
C ILE A 8 -4.46 -5.72 -19.21
N ILE A 9 -5.48 -5.92 -20.04
CA ILE A 9 -6.49 -6.97 -19.84
C ILE A 9 -5.80 -8.35 -19.82
N LYS A 10 -4.90 -8.64 -20.76
CA LYS A 10 -4.14 -9.91 -20.78
C LYS A 10 -3.29 -10.13 -19.53
N VAL A 11 -2.68 -9.08 -18.98
CA VAL A 11 -1.91 -9.17 -17.74
C VAL A 11 -2.83 -9.47 -16.56
N ALA A 12 -3.99 -8.82 -16.47
CA ALA A 12 -4.99 -9.10 -15.45
C ALA A 12 -5.53 -10.54 -15.56
N ASP A 13 -5.85 -10.99 -16.77
CA ASP A 13 -6.28 -12.36 -17.06
C ASP A 13 -5.24 -13.39 -16.61
N LYS A 14 -3.95 -13.15 -16.91
CA LYS A 14 -2.86 -14.04 -16.48
C LYS A 14 -2.73 -14.11 -14.96
N LYS A 15 -2.89 -12.98 -14.25
CA LYS A 15 -2.88 -12.95 -12.78
C LYS A 15 -4.05 -13.76 -12.20
N CYS A 16 -5.27 -13.57 -12.72
CA CYS A 16 -6.44 -14.33 -12.28
C CYS A 16 -6.31 -15.84 -12.57
N LEU A 17 -5.77 -16.21 -13.74
CA LEU A 17 -5.51 -17.60 -14.08
C LEU A 17 -4.52 -18.26 -13.11
N SER A 18 -3.46 -17.54 -12.72
CA SER A 18 -2.50 -18.03 -11.73
C SER A 18 -3.13 -18.29 -10.37
N LEU A 19 -4.07 -17.44 -9.93
CA LEU A 19 -4.79 -17.66 -8.66
C LEU A 19 -5.65 -18.92 -8.73
N ILE A 20 -6.36 -19.12 -9.84
CA ILE A 20 -7.20 -20.32 -10.04
C ILE A 20 -6.34 -21.58 -10.08
N GLN A 21 -5.15 -21.53 -10.68
CA GLN A 21 -4.22 -22.68 -10.74
C GLN A 21 -3.61 -23.04 -9.38
N GLN A 22 -3.55 -22.09 -8.44
CA GLN A 22 -3.07 -22.33 -7.08
C GLN A 22 -4.15 -22.93 -6.17
N GLU A 23 -5.43 -22.81 -6.56
CA GLU A 23 -6.55 -23.33 -5.79
C GLU A 23 -6.64 -24.87 -5.93
N PRO A 24 -6.80 -25.62 -4.83
CA PRO A 24 -6.92 -27.08 -4.87
C PRO A 24 -8.00 -27.55 -5.85
N GLU A 25 -7.68 -28.52 -6.72
CA GLU A 25 -8.58 -28.99 -7.78
C GLU A 25 -9.91 -29.56 -7.26
N GLY A 26 -9.92 -30.10 -6.03
CA GLY A 26 -11.14 -30.61 -5.39
C GLY A 26 -12.15 -29.52 -4.99
N ASN A 27 -11.74 -28.24 -4.95
CA ASN A 27 -12.60 -27.16 -4.48
C ASN A 27 -13.45 -26.54 -5.61
N THR A 28 -14.39 -27.33 -6.13
CA THR A 28 -15.24 -26.94 -7.26
C THR A 28 -16.01 -25.62 -7.05
N ILE A 29 -16.42 -25.33 -5.81
CA ILE A 29 -17.13 -24.09 -5.46
C ILE A 29 -16.21 -22.88 -5.56
N SER A 30 -14.99 -22.96 -5.02
CA SER A 30 -14.00 -21.89 -5.11
C SER A 30 -13.64 -21.58 -6.56
N HIS A 31 -13.31 -22.63 -7.35
CA HIS A 31 -13.06 -22.51 -8.79
C HIS A 31 -14.20 -21.83 -9.54
N ARG A 32 -15.46 -22.20 -9.22
CA ARG A 32 -16.65 -21.57 -9.79
C ARG A 32 -16.74 -20.08 -9.41
N ASN A 33 -16.60 -19.76 -8.12
CA ASN A 33 -16.69 -18.39 -7.61
C ASN A 33 -15.62 -17.49 -8.21
N MET A 34 -14.38 -17.95 -8.27
CA MET A 34 -13.27 -17.22 -8.88
C MET A 34 -13.54 -16.91 -10.36
N ARG A 35 -14.06 -17.88 -11.12
CA ARG A 35 -14.43 -17.67 -12.53
C ARG A 35 -15.58 -16.69 -12.70
N MET A 36 -16.61 -16.75 -11.84
CA MET A 36 -17.72 -15.78 -11.88
C MET A 36 -17.21 -14.37 -11.60
N LEU A 37 -16.42 -14.18 -10.54
CA LEU A 37 -15.84 -12.89 -10.18
C LEU A 37 -14.93 -12.33 -11.27
N TRP A 38 -14.06 -13.17 -11.84
CA TRP A 38 -13.22 -12.80 -12.98
C TRP A 38 -14.07 -12.31 -14.15
N THR A 39 -15.08 -13.09 -14.55
CA THR A 39 -15.94 -12.76 -15.69
C THR A 39 -16.65 -11.41 -15.50
N ILE A 40 -17.19 -11.15 -14.31
CA ILE A 40 -17.86 -9.87 -14.00
C ILE A 40 -16.86 -8.71 -14.04
N CYS A 41 -15.72 -8.85 -13.37
CA CYS A 41 -14.72 -7.79 -13.30
C CYS A 41 -14.14 -7.45 -14.67
N GLN A 42 -13.82 -8.46 -15.47
CA GLN A 42 -13.38 -8.29 -16.86
C GLN A 42 -14.45 -7.58 -17.70
N GLY A 43 -15.72 -7.99 -17.55
CA GLY A 43 -16.86 -7.37 -18.22
C GLY A 43 -16.99 -5.88 -17.90
N LEU A 44 -16.80 -5.48 -16.64
CA LEU A 44 -16.87 -4.07 -16.20
C LEU A 44 -15.77 -3.21 -16.82
N VAL A 45 -14.55 -3.74 -16.86
CA VAL A 45 -13.37 -3.01 -17.35
C VAL A 45 -13.31 -2.95 -18.87
N SER A 46 -13.86 -3.95 -19.56
CA SER A 46 -13.86 -4.06 -21.02
C SER A 46 -14.93 -3.20 -21.71
N ARG A 47 -15.79 -2.51 -20.95
CA ARG A 47 -16.82 -1.61 -21.49
C ARG A 47 -16.19 -0.42 -22.24
N PRO A 48 -16.88 0.17 -23.23
CA PRO A 48 -16.42 1.39 -23.90
C PRO A 48 -16.09 2.53 -22.91
N LYS A 49 -16.94 2.68 -21.89
CA LYS A 49 -16.69 3.45 -20.66
C LYS A 49 -16.41 2.46 -19.53
N PRO A 50 -15.13 2.17 -19.21
CA PRO A 50 -14.78 1.22 -18.16
C PRO A 50 -15.39 1.65 -16.83
N LEU A 51 -15.90 0.66 -16.08
CA LEU A 51 -16.39 0.88 -14.73
C LEU A 51 -15.41 0.27 -13.74
N LYS A 52 -15.15 0.99 -12.63
CA LYS A 52 -14.28 0.50 -11.57
C LYS A 52 -14.94 -0.70 -10.87
N PRO A 53 -14.29 -1.88 -10.79
CA PRO A 53 -14.83 -3.06 -10.12
C PRO A 53 -14.87 -2.91 -8.59
N THR A 54 -15.88 -2.18 -8.09
CA THR A 54 -16.17 -2.10 -6.66
C THR A 54 -17.00 -3.32 -6.25
N VAL A 55 -16.84 -3.81 -5.01
CA VAL A 55 -17.58 -4.99 -4.55
C VAL A 55 -19.11 -4.80 -4.66
N PRO A 56 -19.70 -3.63 -4.32
CA PRO A 56 -21.13 -3.40 -4.56
C PRO A 56 -21.55 -3.60 -6.02
N LEU A 57 -20.79 -3.05 -6.97
CA LEU A 57 -21.10 -3.16 -8.39
C LEU A 57 -20.90 -4.59 -8.93
N ILE A 58 -19.87 -5.28 -8.44
CA ILE A 58 -19.63 -6.70 -8.78
C ILE A 58 -20.79 -7.57 -8.31
N ILE A 59 -21.35 -7.30 -7.12
CA ILE A 59 -22.51 -8.02 -6.60
C ILE A 59 -23.75 -7.73 -7.45
N GLU A 60 -24.03 -6.46 -7.73
CA GLU A 60 -25.19 -6.07 -8.55
C GLU A 60 -25.17 -6.77 -9.91
N GLU A 61 -24.04 -6.68 -10.63
CA GLU A 61 -23.87 -7.29 -11.95
C GLU A 61 -23.78 -8.82 -11.88
N GLY A 62 -23.20 -9.34 -10.80
CA GLY A 62 -23.09 -10.77 -10.54
C GLY A 62 -24.44 -11.43 -10.27
N ILE A 63 -25.26 -10.84 -9.40
CA ILE A 63 -26.63 -11.27 -9.12
C ILE A 63 -27.49 -11.16 -10.36
N ALA A 64 -27.39 -10.04 -11.10
CA ALA A 64 -28.13 -9.86 -12.35
C ALA A 64 -27.80 -10.95 -13.39
N LYS A 65 -26.57 -11.47 -13.41
CA LYS A 65 -26.11 -12.48 -14.38
C LYS A 65 -26.30 -13.92 -13.93
N TYR A 66 -26.05 -14.23 -12.65
CA TYR A 66 -25.97 -15.59 -12.13
C TYR A 66 -27.04 -15.93 -11.08
N GLY A 67 -27.76 -14.92 -10.56
CA GLY A 67 -28.74 -15.08 -9.49
C GLY A 67 -28.13 -14.96 -8.09
N GLU A 68 -28.94 -14.48 -7.14
CA GLU A 68 -28.52 -14.20 -5.74
C GLU A 68 -28.11 -15.47 -4.98
N GLU A 69 -28.77 -16.59 -5.24
CA GLU A 69 -28.48 -17.87 -4.56
C GLU A 69 -27.14 -18.50 -5.00
N ILE A 70 -26.63 -18.12 -6.17
CA ILE A 70 -25.44 -18.73 -6.78
C ILE A 70 -24.21 -17.83 -6.62
N PHE A 71 -24.39 -16.52 -6.74
CA PHE A 71 -23.29 -15.57 -6.72
C PHE A 71 -22.76 -15.37 -5.28
N PRO A 72 -21.42 -15.27 -5.08
CA PRO A 72 -20.85 -15.13 -3.75
C PRO A 72 -21.36 -13.86 -3.05
N MET A 73 -21.67 -14.01 -1.76
CA MET A 73 -22.09 -12.91 -0.90
C MET A 73 -20.96 -11.91 -0.68
N ARG A 74 -21.34 -10.69 -0.27
CA ARG A 74 -20.39 -9.59 -0.01
C ARG A 74 -19.24 -9.97 0.91
N SER A 75 -19.54 -10.63 2.03
CA SER A 75 -18.54 -11.06 3.02
C SER A 75 -17.53 -12.04 2.40
N THR A 76 -18.02 -13.03 1.67
CA THR A 76 -17.20 -14.02 0.95
C THR A 76 -16.25 -13.35 -0.04
N ILE A 77 -16.71 -12.34 -0.80
CA ILE A 77 -15.85 -11.62 -1.74
C ILE A 77 -14.72 -10.87 -1.01
N TYR A 78 -15.02 -10.23 0.13
CA TYR A 78 -14.00 -9.50 0.89
C TYR A 78 -12.99 -10.41 1.60
N ASN A 79 -13.47 -11.54 2.14
CA ASN A 79 -12.64 -12.40 2.97
C ASN A 79 -11.86 -13.42 2.13
N ASP A 80 -12.53 -14.07 1.18
CA ASP A 80 -11.99 -15.27 0.51
C ASP A 80 -11.44 -14.95 -0.88
N TYR A 81 -11.99 -13.91 -1.54
CA TYR A 81 -11.60 -13.55 -2.91
C TYR A 81 -11.19 -12.08 -3.10
N PRO A 82 -10.43 -11.44 -2.18
CA PRO A 82 -10.10 -10.01 -2.28
C PRO A 82 -9.22 -9.69 -3.50
N ASP A 83 -8.42 -10.66 -3.96
CA ASP A 83 -7.43 -10.46 -5.00
C ASP A 83 -8.03 -10.28 -6.40
N ILE A 84 -9.12 -10.98 -6.73
CA ILE A 84 -9.72 -10.86 -8.07
C ILE A 84 -10.23 -9.42 -8.30
N PRO A 85 -11.08 -8.83 -7.44
CA PRO A 85 -11.46 -7.43 -7.58
C PRO A 85 -10.26 -6.48 -7.55
N ARG A 86 -9.23 -6.75 -6.74
CA ARG A 86 -8.03 -5.92 -6.67
C ARG A 86 -7.28 -5.87 -8.01
N ILE A 87 -7.01 -7.03 -8.62
CA ILE A 87 -6.35 -7.14 -9.93
C ILE A 87 -7.09 -6.31 -10.98
N TRP A 88 -8.41 -6.43 -11.02
CA TRP A 88 -9.21 -5.71 -12.02
C TRP A 88 -9.37 -4.21 -11.72
N ARG A 89 -9.30 -3.80 -10.44
CA ARG A 89 -9.19 -2.37 -10.09
C ARG A 89 -7.86 -1.77 -10.55
N GLU A 90 -6.75 -2.48 -10.41
CA GLU A 90 -5.44 -2.05 -10.94
C GLU A 90 -5.49 -1.92 -12.48
N ALA A 91 -6.11 -2.88 -13.16
CA ALA A 91 -6.32 -2.85 -14.60
C ALA A 91 -7.17 -1.64 -15.03
N HIS A 92 -8.26 -1.37 -14.31
CA HIS A 92 -9.10 -0.21 -14.55
C HIS A 92 -8.31 1.10 -14.45
N VAL A 93 -7.53 1.30 -13.38
CA VAL A 93 -6.69 2.49 -13.21
C VAL A 93 -5.73 2.65 -14.40
N SER A 94 -5.02 1.59 -14.76
CA SER A 94 -4.07 1.61 -15.89
C SER A 94 -4.74 1.95 -17.23
N ILE A 95 -5.98 1.49 -17.44
CA ILE A 95 -6.76 1.81 -18.65
C ILE A 95 -7.21 3.27 -18.64
N MET A 96 -7.64 3.78 -17.48
CA MET A 96 -8.02 5.18 -17.34
C MET A 96 -6.82 6.11 -17.50
N ASP A 97 -5.64 5.72 -17.03
CA ASP A 97 -4.39 6.48 -17.22
C ASP A 97 -4.03 6.58 -18.71
N ILE A 98 -4.16 5.48 -19.48
CA ILE A 98 -3.94 5.52 -20.94
C ILE A 98 -4.96 6.39 -21.66
N LYS A 99 -6.21 6.41 -21.17
CA LYS A 99 -7.28 7.24 -21.73
C LYS A 99 -7.21 8.69 -21.23
N SER A 100 -6.43 8.97 -20.19
CA SER A 100 -6.23 10.32 -19.72
C SER A 100 -5.45 11.08 -20.77
N ILE A 101 -5.94 12.28 -21.11
CA ILE A 101 -5.16 13.25 -21.87
C ILE A 101 -3.96 13.57 -20.98
N ASP A 102 -2.74 13.55 -21.54
CA ASP A 102 -1.54 13.90 -20.80
C ASP A 102 -1.82 15.18 -19.99
N PRO A 103 -1.65 15.14 -18.66
CA PRO A 103 -1.97 16.29 -17.84
C PRO A 103 -1.13 17.46 -18.35
N MET A 104 -1.82 18.51 -18.81
CA MET A 104 -1.16 19.73 -19.25
C MET A 104 -0.25 20.19 -18.11
N SER A 105 1.05 20.31 -18.37
CA SER A 105 1.98 20.71 -17.34
C SER A 105 1.63 22.12 -16.87
N ARG A 106 1.93 22.47 -15.62
CA ARG A 106 1.64 23.82 -15.11
C ARG A 106 2.22 24.92 -16.01
N LYS A 107 3.42 24.68 -16.54
CA LYS A 107 4.11 25.58 -17.49
C LYS A 107 3.32 25.77 -18.79
N ASP A 108 2.48 24.82 -19.16
CA ASP A 108 1.67 24.89 -20.37
C ASP A 108 0.30 25.54 -20.07
N VAL A 109 -0.24 25.38 -18.86
CA VAL A 109 -1.42 26.13 -18.39
C VAL A 109 -1.14 27.64 -18.35
N ASP A 110 0.05 28.04 -17.89
CA ASP A 110 0.44 29.46 -17.83
C ASP A 110 0.67 30.10 -19.22
N LYS A 111 0.81 29.28 -20.28
CA LYS A 111 0.96 29.74 -21.67
C LYS A 111 -0.38 29.89 -22.41
N ILE A 112 -1.50 29.51 -21.78
CA ILE A 112 -2.81 29.64 -22.42
C ILE A 112 -3.14 31.11 -22.59
N ASP A 113 -3.30 31.53 -23.84
CA ASP A 113 -3.77 32.87 -24.16
C ASP A 113 -5.27 32.97 -23.86
N THR A 114 -5.60 33.68 -22.78
CA THR A 114 -6.99 33.91 -22.36
C THR A 114 -7.65 35.07 -23.09
N SER A 115 -6.93 35.80 -23.95
CA SER A 115 -7.47 36.98 -24.66
C SER A 115 -8.51 36.61 -25.73
N ILE A 116 -8.45 35.36 -26.22
CA ILE A 116 -9.38 34.82 -27.22
C ILE A 116 -10.62 34.16 -26.61
N MET A 117 -10.71 34.08 -25.27
CA MET A 117 -11.83 33.47 -24.56
C MET A 117 -12.99 34.45 -24.37
N SER A 118 -14.22 33.94 -24.35
CA SER A 118 -15.39 34.73 -23.93
C SER A 118 -15.23 35.18 -22.47
N GLU A 119 -15.88 36.26 -22.04
CA GLU A 119 -15.71 36.76 -20.66
C GLU A 119 -16.05 35.72 -19.59
N GLY A 120 -17.11 34.93 -19.80
CA GLY A 120 -17.52 33.87 -18.89
C GLY A 120 -16.50 32.72 -18.84
N ASP A 121 -15.98 32.29 -19.99
CA ASP A 121 -14.96 31.24 -20.05
C ASP A 121 -13.64 31.70 -19.47
N ARG A 122 -13.26 32.97 -19.71
CA ARG A 122 -12.08 33.59 -19.12
C ARG A 122 -12.17 33.64 -17.60
N TYR A 123 -13.32 34.04 -17.06
CA TYR A 123 -13.54 34.05 -15.61
C TYR A 123 -13.40 32.64 -15.02
N ASN A 124 -14.06 31.65 -15.62
CA ASN A 124 -13.99 30.26 -15.17
C ASN A 124 -12.56 29.71 -15.24
N PHE A 125 -11.84 30.00 -16.32
CA PHE A 125 -10.45 29.57 -16.48
C PHE A 125 -9.53 30.19 -15.42
N LEU A 126 -9.67 31.49 -15.14
CA LEU A 126 -8.89 32.17 -14.10
C LEU A 126 -9.20 31.63 -12.70
N GLU A 127 -10.46 31.30 -12.42
CA GLU A 127 -10.85 30.71 -11.13
C GLU A 127 -10.29 29.29 -10.97
N ILE A 128 -10.35 28.46 -12.02
CA ILE A 128 -9.72 27.13 -12.02
C ILE A 128 -8.21 27.24 -11.80
N ARG A 129 -7.56 28.21 -12.45
CA ARG A 129 -6.12 28.47 -12.27
C ARG A 129 -5.80 28.87 -10.83
N ARG A 130 -6.63 29.72 -10.20
CA ARG A 130 -6.50 30.13 -8.81
C ARG A 130 -6.64 28.94 -7.85
N LEU A 131 -7.67 28.11 -8.05
CA LEU A 131 -7.91 26.90 -7.25
C LEU A 131 -6.77 25.89 -7.39
N LEU A 132 -6.18 25.77 -8.58
CA LEU A 132 -5.01 24.93 -8.81
C LEU A 132 -3.81 25.41 -7.99
N GLU A 133 -3.52 26.72 -8.01
CA GLU A 133 -2.43 27.33 -7.22
C GLU A 133 -2.64 27.11 -5.72
N GLU A 134 -3.86 27.31 -5.24
CA GLU A 134 -4.22 27.11 -3.83
C GLU A 134 -4.03 25.64 -3.42
N THR A 135 -4.47 24.70 -4.26
CA THR A 135 -4.33 23.26 -4.01
C THR A 135 -2.87 22.82 -4.00
N GLU A 136 -2.03 23.37 -4.89
CA GLU A 136 -0.59 23.10 -4.90
C GLU A 136 0.10 23.63 -3.63
N GLN A 137 -0.26 24.84 -3.19
CA GLN A 137 0.25 25.40 -1.93
C GLN A 137 -0.16 24.57 -0.72
N GLN A 138 -1.44 24.17 -0.65
CA GLN A 138 -1.93 23.29 0.41
C GLN A 138 -1.21 21.94 0.39
N ASN A 139 -1.01 21.34 -0.78
CA ASN A 139 -0.26 20.09 -0.91
C ASN A 139 1.21 20.25 -0.52
N ALA A 140 1.85 21.37 -0.84
CA ALA A 140 3.22 21.66 -0.40
C ALA A 140 3.30 21.81 1.13
N ALA A 141 2.33 22.52 1.72
CA ALA A 141 2.21 22.65 3.17
C ALA A 141 1.96 21.30 3.85
N LEU A 142 1.05 20.47 3.31
CA LEU A 142 0.79 19.12 3.79
C LEU A 142 2.02 18.22 3.64
N ARG A 143 2.76 18.30 2.53
CA ARG A 143 4.04 17.59 2.37
C ARG A 143 5.07 18.05 3.39
N ALA A 144 5.12 19.34 3.72
CA ALA A 144 6.00 19.86 4.76
C ALA A 144 5.58 19.38 6.16
N ILE A 145 4.29 19.30 6.43
CA ILE A 145 3.75 18.73 7.68
C ILE A 145 4.05 17.23 7.76
N VAL A 146 3.76 16.47 6.71
CA VAL A 146 4.04 15.03 6.63
C VAL A 146 5.53 14.75 6.69
N ARG A 147 6.40 15.60 6.11
CA ARG A 147 7.86 15.49 6.33
C ARG A 147 8.28 15.77 7.76
N ARG A 148 7.48 16.53 8.53
CA ARG A 148 7.67 16.73 9.97
C ARG A 148 7.05 15.62 10.84
N THR A 149 6.17 14.76 10.28
CA THR A 149 5.49 13.66 11.00
C THR A 149 5.73 12.26 10.45
N GLY A 150 6.49 12.12 9.35
CA GLY A 150 6.93 10.85 8.77
C GLY A 150 8.17 10.30 9.49
N PRO A 151 8.41 8.99 9.40
CA PRO A 151 9.41 8.29 10.22
C PRO A 151 10.78 8.90 9.99
N ASP A 152 11.50 9.10 11.10
CA ASP A 152 12.91 9.50 11.18
C ASP A 152 13.68 9.18 9.89
N GLU A 153 14.32 10.18 9.29
CA GLU A 153 15.63 9.93 8.67
C GLU A 153 16.36 9.02 9.63
N GLU A 154 16.69 7.78 9.21
CA GLU A 154 17.36 6.75 10.01
C GLU A 154 18.20 7.42 11.08
N SER A 155 17.65 7.47 12.30
CA SER A 155 18.24 8.31 13.33
C SER A 155 19.66 7.78 13.50
N PRO A 156 20.72 8.60 13.41
CA PRO A 156 22.09 8.13 13.62
C PRO A 156 22.26 7.36 14.95
N ARG A 157 21.33 7.59 15.89
CA ARG A 157 21.18 6.86 17.14
C ARG A 157 20.65 5.43 16.98
N LEU A 158 19.71 5.19 16.08
CA LEU A 158 19.19 3.85 15.78
C LEU A 158 20.28 2.99 15.13
N ASP A 159 21.02 3.55 14.18
CA ASP A 159 22.14 2.86 13.53
C ASP A 159 23.22 2.48 14.55
N ALA A 160 23.58 3.40 15.46
CA ALA A 160 24.53 3.11 16.54
C ALA A 160 24.05 2.00 17.49
N ILE A 161 22.75 1.93 17.77
CA ILE A 161 22.16 0.85 18.59
C ILE A 161 22.23 -0.49 17.84
N VAL A 162 21.88 -0.51 16.55
CA VAL A 162 21.89 -1.72 15.71
C VAL A 162 23.33 -2.25 15.55
N ASP A 163 24.29 -1.38 15.25
CA ASP A 163 25.70 -1.75 15.15
C ASP A 163 26.25 -2.26 16.49
N GLY A 164 25.92 -1.58 17.59
CA GLY A 164 26.30 -2.00 18.94
C GLY A 164 25.72 -3.36 19.33
N LEU A 165 24.46 -3.63 18.97
CA LEU A 165 23.81 -4.92 19.17
C LEU A 165 24.45 -6.02 18.33
N ASN A 166 24.80 -5.73 17.08
CA ASN A 166 25.45 -6.70 16.20
C ASN A 166 26.81 -7.15 16.77
N VAL A 167 27.64 -6.18 17.20
CA VAL A 167 28.92 -6.47 17.88
C VAL A 167 28.69 -7.24 19.19
N TRP A 168 27.62 -6.91 19.92
CA TRP A 168 27.28 -7.60 21.16
C TRP A 168 26.89 -9.06 20.93
N VAL A 169 26.06 -9.36 19.94
CA VAL A 169 25.64 -10.74 19.58
C VAL A 169 26.86 -11.58 19.20
N ASP A 170 27.72 -11.06 18.33
CA ASP A 170 28.97 -11.73 17.93
C ASP A 170 29.89 -12.00 19.13
N ARG A 171 29.91 -11.09 20.10
CA ARG A 171 30.72 -11.21 21.30
C ARG A 171 30.18 -12.29 22.24
N MET A 172 28.86 -12.44 22.36
CA MET A 172 28.25 -13.46 23.23
C MET A 172 28.60 -14.89 22.77
N ASP A 173 28.58 -15.13 21.46
CA ASP A 173 28.97 -16.42 20.88
C ASP A 173 30.45 -16.75 21.18
N ARG A 174 31.35 -15.75 21.02
CA ARG A 174 32.79 -15.91 21.29
C ARG A 174 33.14 -16.08 22.77
N LEU A 175 32.35 -15.51 23.67
CA LEU A 175 32.59 -15.57 25.12
C LEU A 175 32.00 -16.84 25.78
N GLY A 176 31.44 -17.75 24.97
CA GLY A 176 30.94 -19.03 25.43
C GLY A 176 29.61 -18.94 26.18
N PHE A 177 28.81 -17.90 25.92
CA PHE A 177 27.41 -17.90 26.35
C PHE A 177 26.64 -18.93 25.52
N GLY A 178 25.65 -19.56 26.15
CA GLY A 178 24.77 -20.53 25.50
C GLY A 178 23.49 -19.83 25.07
N LEU A 179 23.09 -20.01 23.83
CA LEU A 179 21.78 -19.59 23.34
C LEU A 179 20.94 -20.85 23.12
N ASP A 180 19.85 -21.01 23.87
CA ASP A 180 18.82 -22.01 23.60
C ASP A 180 17.60 -21.37 22.93
N GLU A 181 16.55 -22.16 22.66
CA GLU A 181 15.34 -21.68 21.98
C GLU A 181 14.60 -20.55 22.73
N VAL A 182 14.91 -20.32 24.02
CA VAL A 182 14.14 -19.44 24.90
C VAL A 182 15.00 -18.36 25.58
N SER A 183 16.31 -18.57 25.74
CA SER A 183 17.17 -17.74 26.57
C SER A 183 18.64 -17.74 26.17
N LEU A 184 19.29 -16.61 26.45
CA LEU A 184 20.75 -16.50 26.50
C LEU A 184 21.19 -16.75 27.95
N HIS A 185 22.00 -17.78 28.19
CA HIS A 185 22.43 -18.18 29.53
C HIS A 185 23.96 -18.31 29.64
N VAL A 186 24.46 -18.16 30.85
CA VAL A 186 25.88 -18.30 31.19
C VAL A 186 26.22 -19.79 31.22
N THR A 187 27.28 -20.21 30.52
CA THR A 187 27.74 -21.60 30.56
C THR A 187 28.98 -21.74 31.44
N GLY A 188 29.37 -22.98 31.77
CA GLY A 188 30.64 -23.25 32.47
C GLY A 188 31.90 -22.81 31.71
N LYS A 189 31.79 -22.40 30.43
CA LYS A 189 32.89 -21.85 29.63
C LYS A 189 33.07 -20.34 29.83
N THR A 190 32.06 -19.65 30.35
CA THR A 190 32.11 -18.21 30.59
C THR A 190 32.94 -17.92 31.84
N ARG A 191 33.98 -17.08 31.72
CA ARG A 191 34.85 -16.74 32.86
C ARG A 191 34.12 -15.85 33.87
N PRO A 192 34.33 -16.02 35.19
CA PRO A 192 33.82 -15.08 36.18
C PRO A 192 34.30 -13.64 35.90
N GLY A 193 33.41 -12.66 36.07
CA GLY A 193 33.70 -11.25 35.77
C GLY A 193 33.56 -10.87 34.29
N THR A 194 33.09 -11.77 33.43
CA THR A 194 32.80 -11.45 32.02
C THR A 194 31.68 -10.41 31.93
N ILE A 195 31.98 -9.29 31.27
CA ILE A 195 31.00 -8.22 31.01
C ILE A 195 30.00 -8.73 29.98
N ILE A 196 28.73 -8.79 30.39
CA ILE A 196 27.62 -9.21 29.52
C ILE A 196 27.35 -8.12 28.49
N MET A 197 27.12 -6.88 28.91
CA MET A 197 26.81 -5.75 28.01
C MET A 197 27.54 -4.49 28.47
N ASP A 198 27.92 -3.65 27.52
CA ASP A 198 28.47 -2.33 27.82
C ASP A 198 27.38 -1.41 28.41
N ALA A 199 27.76 -0.57 29.38
CA ALA A 199 26.82 0.30 30.08
C ALA A 199 26.19 1.36 29.16
N ASP A 200 26.91 1.83 28.16
CA ASP A 200 26.43 2.86 27.23
C ASP A 200 25.48 2.26 26.21
N LEU A 201 25.79 1.07 25.66
CA LEU A 201 24.85 0.31 24.83
C LEU A 201 23.54 0.02 25.57
N PHE A 202 23.62 -0.38 26.84
CA PHE A 202 22.42 -0.62 27.64
C PHE A 202 21.58 0.64 27.86
N LYS A 203 22.22 1.79 28.13
CA LYS A 203 21.52 3.07 28.28
C LYS A 203 20.84 3.47 26.98
N ASP A 204 21.50 3.32 25.84
CA ASP A 204 20.94 3.69 24.54
C ASP A 204 19.72 2.83 24.17
N ILE A 205 19.81 1.51 24.38
CA ILE A 205 18.68 0.60 24.21
C ILE A 205 17.54 1.00 25.14
N LYS A 206 17.84 1.26 26.42
CA LYS A 206 16.82 1.62 27.41
C LYS A 206 16.10 2.92 27.04
N THR A 207 16.84 3.97 26.71
CA THR A 207 16.23 5.24 26.31
C THR A 207 15.39 5.08 25.05
N TYR A 208 15.86 4.33 24.06
CA TYR A 208 15.08 4.06 22.86
C TYR A 208 13.75 3.34 23.17
N VAL A 209 13.78 2.32 24.04
CA VAL A 209 12.57 1.60 24.47
C VAL A 209 11.61 2.54 25.22
N ASP A 210 12.13 3.38 26.12
CA ASP A 210 11.33 4.36 26.87
C ASP A 210 10.66 5.37 25.93
N ASP A 211 11.38 5.90 24.93
CA ASP A 211 10.88 6.84 23.92
C ASP A 211 9.75 6.21 23.08
N GLN A 212 9.92 4.94 22.68
CA GLN A 212 8.90 4.20 21.94
C GLN A 212 7.65 3.92 22.78
N LEU A 213 7.81 3.59 24.06
CA LEU A 213 6.69 3.39 24.99
C LEU A 213 5.92 4.68 25.25
N GLN A 214 6.61 5.80 25.40
CA GLN A 214 5.98 7.12 25.53
C GLN A 214 5.22 7.50 24.27
N SER A 215 5.84 7.34 23.10
CA SER A 215 5.19 7.61 21.80
C SER A 215 3.91 6.78 21.60
N ARG A 216 3.91 5.50 22.02
CA ARG A 216 2.73 4.63 21.99
C ARG A 216 1.63 5.10 22.95
N LYS A 217 1.99 5.59 24.13
CA LYS A 217 1.04 6.14 25.10
C LYS A 217 0.41 7.43 24.59
N SER A 218 1.21 8.35 24.04
CA SER A 218 0.74 9.61 23.47
C SER A 218 -0.18 9.41 22.26
N ARG A 219 0.05 8.39 21.42
CA ARG A 219 -0.85 8.06 20.32
C ARG A 219 -2.21 7.52 20.79
N ARG A 220 -2.26 6.82 21.92
CA ARG A 220 -3.52 6.30 22.49
C ARG A 220 -4.39 7.36 23.16
N SER A 221 -3.79 8.46 23.62
CA SER A 221 -4.54 9.55 24.27
C SER A 221 -5.19 10.54 23.30
N THR A 222 -4.81 10.54 22.02
CA THR A 222 -5.33 11.47 21.01
C THR A 222 -6.54 10.93 20.23
N ASP A 223 -6.86 9.63 20.41
CA ASP A 223 -8.04 8.95 19.84
C ASP A 223 -9.20 8.83 20.84
N GLY A 224 -9.19 9.63 21.92
CA GLY A 224 -10.23 9.68 22.97
C GLY A 224 -11.04 10.96 22.94
#